data_AF-Q67R58-F1
#
_entry.id   AF-Q67R58-F1
#
_cell.length_a   1.000
_cell.length_b   1.000
_cell.length_c   1.000
_cell.angle_alpha   90.00
_cell.angle_beta   90.00
_cell.angle_gamma   90.00
#
_symmetry.space_group_name_H-M   'P 1'
#
loop_
_entity.id
_entity.type
_entity.pdbx_description
1 polymer ?
#
loop_
_entity_poly.entity_id
_entity_poly.type
_entity_poly.pdbx_seq_one_letter_code
_entity_poly.pdbx_strand_id
1 'polypeptide(L)' 'MQYLVFEFPSEKELRDTVKKLWDGYNVSGEMAIKPIGNGKWRLEMYTEKELRESTLEKFADYRIEGD' A
#
# COMPACT_ATOMS: atom_id res chain seq x y z
N MET A 1 11.21 10.32 -3.13
CA MET A 1 11.11 8.93 -2.65
C MET A 1 10.07 8.91 -1.56
N GLN A 2 8.96 8.23 -1.81
CA GLN A 2 7.86 8.14 -0.86
C GLN A 2 7.78 6.69 -0.39
N TYR A 3 7.86 6.51 0.92
CA TYR A 3 7.62 5.22 1.55
C TYR A 3 6.24 5.21 2.18
N LEU A 4 5.43 4.23 1.80
CA LEU A 4 4.07 4.07 2.26
C LEU A 4 3.93 2.66 2.84
N VAL A 5 3.37 2.58 4.03
CA VAL A 5 3.06 1.30 4.67
C VAL A 5 1.57 1.25 4.89
N PHE A 6 0.97 0.13 4.52
CA PHE A 6 -0.45 -0.13 4.71
C PHE A 6 -0.63 -1.43 5.49
N GLU A 7 -1.52 -1.44 6.47
CA GLU A 7 -1.90 -2.65 7.20
C GLU A 7 -3.33 -3.02 6.92
N PHE A 8 -3.52 -4.26 6.47
CA PHE A 8 -4.82 -4.82 6.16
C PHE A 8 -5.12 -5.99 7.11
N PRO A 9 -6.35 -6.07 7.63
CA PRO A 9 -6.79 -7.20 8.43
C PRO A 9 -7.10 -8.45 7.57
N SER A 10 -7.02 -8.35 6.24
CA SER A 10 -7.36 -9.45 5.32
C SER A 10 -6.56 -9.38 4.03
N GLU A 11 -6.09 -10.53 3.54
CA GLU A 11 -5.37 -10.66 2.27
C GLU A 11 -6.20 -10.12 1.10
N LYS A 12 -7.52 -10.31 1.15
CA LYS A 12 -8.43 -9.89 0.08
C LYS A 12 -8.42 -8.38 -0.15
N GLU A 13 -8.42 -7.58 0.92
CA GLU A 13 -8.32 -6.12 0.85
C GLU A 13 -6.95 -5.65 0.39
N LEU A 14 -5.90 -6.28 0.90
CA LEU A 14 -4.54 -6.02 0.44
C LEU A 14 -4.41 -6.26 -1.06
N ARG A 15 -4.90 -7.41 -1.55
CA ARG A 15 -4.76 -7.82 -2.94
C ARG A 15 -5.56 -6.94 -3.89
N ASP A 16 -6.75 -6.50 -3.47
CA ASP A 16 -7.54 -5.51 -4.20
C ASP A 16 -6.83 -4.16 -4.28
N THR A 17 -6.22 -3.72 -3.17
CA THR A 17 -5.45 -2.48 -3.09
C THR A 17 -4.20 -2.53 -3.97
N VAL A 18 -3.40 -3.60 -3.90
CA VAL A 18 -2.22 -3.79 -4.75
C VAL A 18 -2.61 -3.77 -6.23
N LYS A 19 -3.72 -4.43 -6.58
CA LYS A 19 -4.23 -4.44 -7.95
C LYS A 19 -4.62 -3.04 -8.41
N LYS A 20 -5.31 -2.25 -7.57
CA LYS A 20 -5.65 -0.84 -7.85
C LYS A 20 -4.41 0.04 -7.98
N LEU A 21 -3.36 -0.21 -7.19
CA LEU A 21 -2.09 0.51 -7.25
C LEU A 21 -1.34 0.24 -8.56
N TRP A 22 -1.29 -1.03 -8.99
CA TRP A 22 -0.72 -1.42 -10.27
C TRP A 22 -1.53 -0.90 -11.47
N ASP A 23 -2.81 -1.22 -11.51
CA ASP A 23 -3.69 -0.96 -12.66
C ASP A 23 -4.14 0.50 -12.74
N GLY A 24 -4.52 1.09 -11.61
CA GLY A 24 -5.10 2.42 -11.57
C GLY A 24 -4.09 3.55 -11.57
N TYR A 25 -2.90 3.33 -10.99
CA TYR A 25 -1.94 4.41 -10.75
C TYR A 25 -0.60 4.22 -11.45
N ASN A 26 -0.41 3.10 -12.17
CA ASN A 26 0.83 2.76 -12.88
C ASN A 26 2.06 3.03 -12.00
N VAL A 27 1.96 2.63 -10.72
CA VAL A 27 3.01 2.88 -9.73
C VAL A 27 4.29 2.24 -10.22
N SER A 28 5.28 3.08 -10.51
CA SER A 28 6.64 2.65 -10.80
C SER A 28 7.41 2.71 -9.49
N GLY A 29 7.60 1.55 -8.87
CA GLY A 29 8.21 1.41 -7.56
C GLY A 29 8.19 -0.04 -7.09
N GLU A 30 8.77 -0.28 -5.92
CA GLU A 30 8.80 -1.59 -5.28
C GLU A 30 7.63 -1.73 -4.30
N MET A 31 6.95 -2.87 -4.33
CA MET A 31 5.89 -3.21 -3.39
C MET A 31 6.26 -4.53 -2.71
N ALA A 32 6.33 -4.54 -1.39
CA ALA A 32 6.57 -5.72 -0.60
C ALA A 32 5.33 -6.06 0.23
N ILE A 33 4.82 -7.27 0.06
CA ILE A 33 3.69 -7.79 0.84
C ILE A 33 4.26 -8.72 1.90
N LYS A 34 3.97 -8.43 3.16
CA LYS A 34 4.42 -9.23 4.31
C LYS A 34 3.24 -9.62 5.20
N PRO A 35 3.03 -10.92 5.49
CA PRO A 35 2.13 -11.31 6.56
C PRO A 35 2.77 -10.96 7.90
N ILE A 36 2.09 -10.17 8.72
CA ILE A 36 2.61 -9.62 9.99
C ILE A 36 2.15 -10.41 11.23
N GLY A 37 1.51 -11.56 11.01
CA GLY A 37 0.94 -12.40 12.07
C GLY A 37 -0.45 -11.94 12.49
N ASN A 38 -1.15 -12.77 13.27
CA ASN A 38 -2.54 -12.51 13.70
C ASN A 38 -3.58 -12.43 12.56
N GLY A 39 -3.28 -12.99 11.38
CA GLY A 39 -4.13 -12.90 10.19
C GLY A 39 -4.07 -11.54 9.48
N LYS A 40 -3.20 -10.64 9.94
CA LYS A 40 -2.98 -9.33 9.33
C LYS A 40 -1.88 -9.38 8.27
N TRP A 41 -1.96 -8.42 7.38
CA TRP A 41 -1.09 -8.28 6.23
C TRP A 41 -0.58 -6.85 6.15
N ARG A 42 0.68 -6.70 5.77
CA ARG A 42 1.32 -5.41 5.57
C ARG A 42 1.73 -5.30 4.11
N LEU A 43 1.43 -4.15 3.52
CA LEU A 43 1.91 -3.75 2.21
C LEU A 43 2.86 -2.58 2.41
N GLU A 44 4.12 -2.81 2.11
CA GLU A 44 5.17 -1.80 2.08
C GLU A 44 5.34 -1.38 0.61
N MET A 45 5.36 -0.08 0.37
CA MET A 45 5.41 0.49 -0.97
C MET A 45 6.47 1.59 -1.00
N TYR A 46 7.46 1.41 -1.86
CA TYR A 46 8.51 2.36 -2.12
C TYR A 46 8.32 2.91 -3.53
N THR A 47 7.92 4.18 -3.63
CA THR A 47 7.77 4.84 -4.92
C THR A 47 8.86 5.88 -5.13
N GLU A 48 9.49 5.83 -6.29
CA GLU A 48 10.47 6.86 -6.68
C GLU A 48 9.76 8.15 -7.09
N LYS A 49 8.57 8.02 -7.69
CA LYS A 49 7.66 9.12 -8.00
C LYS A 49 6.60 9.28 -6.91
N GLU A 50 6.26 10.53 -6.60
CA GLU A 50 5.18 10.85 -5.67
C GLU A 50 3.86 10.29 -6.19
N LEU A 51 3.16 9.52 -5.36
CA LEU A 51 1.82 9.05 -5.67
C LEU A 51 0.84 10.21 -5.68
N ARG A 52 -0.17 10.15 -6.54
CA ARG A 52 -1.23 11.16 -6.57
C ARG A 52 -1.89 11.27 -5.20
N GLU A 53 -2.14 12.49 -4.73
CA GLU A 53 -2.82 12.75 -3.45
C GLU A 53 -4.15 12.01 -3.34
N SER A 54 -4.95 11.94 -4.41
CA SER A 54 -6.22 11.20 -4.42
C SER A 54 -6.06 9.69 -4.17
N THR A 55 -4.88 9.12 -4.47
CA THR A 55 -4.52 7.75 -4.11
C THR A 55 -4.22 7.66 -2.63
N LEU A 56 -3.38 8.56 -2.14
CA LEU A 56 -2.97 8.63 -0.74
C LEU A 56 -4.18 8.82 0.18
N GLU A 57 -5.13 9.68 -0.19
CA GLU A 57 -6.37 9.91 0.57
C GLU A 57 -7.25 8.66 0.63
N LYS A 58 -7.38 7.91 -0.48
CA LYS A 58 -8.20 6.68 -0.50
C LYS A 58 -7.63 5.57 0.36
N PHE A 59 -6.30 5.53 0.49
CA PHE A 59 -5.63 4.52 1.28
C PHE A 59 -5.15 5.05 2.63
N ALA A 60 -5.43 6.32 2.96
CA ALA A 60 -5.04 6.95 4.22
C ALA A 60 -5.61 6.19 5.44
N ASP A 61 -6.80 5.62 5.27
CA ASP A 61 -7.47 4.82 6.32
C ASP A 61 -6.70 3.54 6.67
N TYR A 62 -6.03 2.93 5.68
CA TYR A 62 -5.21 1.73 5.85
C TYR A 62 -3.72 2.04 6.03
N ARG A 63 -3.33 3.29 5.76
CA ARG A 63 -1.94 3.74 5.81
C ARG A 63 -1.55 3.92 7.26
N ILE A 64 -0.47 3.26 7.64
CA ILE A 64 0.23 3.57 8.88
C ILE A 64 1.39 4.51 8.57
N GLU A 65 1.50 5.59 9.34
CA GLU A 65 2.72 6.41 9.35
C GLU A 65 3.82 5.54 9.94
N GLY A 66 4.75 5.09 9.08
CA GLY A 66 6.00 4.52 9.53
C GLY A 66 6.86 5.66 10.06
N ASP A 67 7.08 5.66 11.37
CA ASP A 67 8.07 6.50 12.07
C ASP A 67 9.50 6.20 11.57
#